data_AF-A0A7S1UYE6-F1
#
_entry.id   AF-A0A7S1UYE6-F1
#
_cell.length_a   1.000
_cell.length_b   1.000
_cell.length_c   1.000
_cell.angle_alpha   90.00
_cell.angle_beta   90.00
_cell.angle_gamma   90.00
#
_symmetry.space_group_name_H-M   'P 1'
#
loop_
_entity.id
_entity.type
_entity.pdbx_description
1 polymer ?
#
loop_
_entity_poly.entity_id
_entity_poly.type
_entity_poly.pdbx_seq_one_letter_code
_entity_poly.pdbx_strand_id
1 'polypeptide(L)'
;LFSFRNKDDTPTNVVYISDVSRMVPETLNFILERLPPTDILVVDALLNGDTTHPVHFSLTQAKALSRQIGAKQTYLVGMSCDSFPPHEEMNRILAEQDDFNIQLAHDGLSIEV
;
A
#
# COMPACT_ATOMS: atom_id res chain seq x y z
N LEU A 1 -17.33 -12.06 -5.01
CA LEU A 1 -16.13 -11.75 -4.20
C LEU A 1 -15.10 -12.81 -4.52
N PHE A 2 -13.94 -12.40 -5.04
CA PHE A 2 -12.81 -13.30 -5.26
C PHE A 2 -12.17 -13.60 -3.89
N SER A 3 -11.70 -14.83 -3.69
CA SER A 3 -10.97 -15.22 -2.48
C SER A 3 -9.62 -15.78 -2.94
N PHE A 4 -8.56 -15.09 -2.52
CA PHE A 4 -7.20 -15.61 -2.59
C PHE A 4 -6.98 -16.53 -1.39
N ARG A 5 -6.18 -17.58 -1.52
CA ARG A 5 -5.95 -18.57 -0.46
C ARG A 5 -4.48 -18.92 -0.39
N ASN A 6 -3.91 -18.78 0.80
CA ASN A 6 -2.50 -19.04 1.01
C ASN A 6 -2.18 -20.55 1.08
N LYS A 7 -0.89 -20.87 1.27
CA LYS A 7 -0.40 -22.27 1.36
C LYS A 7 -1.10 -23.12 2.42
N ASP A 8 -1.67 -22.50 3.44
CA ASP A 8 -2.39 -23.16 4.53
C ASP A 8 -3.92 -23.19 4.31
N ASP A 9 -4.37 -22.87 3.09
CA ASP A 9 -5.79 -22.79 2.67
C ASP A 9 -6.61 -21.72 3.39
N THR A 10 -5.94 -20.75 4.04
CA THR A 10 -6.61 -19.63 4.70
C THR A 10 -6.85 -18.48 3.71
N PRO A 11 -8.02 -17.83 3.73
CA PRO A 11 -8.33 -16.77 2.79
C PRO A 11 -7.47 -15.53 3.04
N THR A 12 -6.83 -15.03 2.00
CA THR A 12 -6.04 -13.80 1.99
C THR A 12 -6.90 -12.64 1.51
N ASN A 13 -7.02 -11.60 2.33
CA ASN A 13 -7.76 -10.40 2.01
C ASN A 13 -6.83 -9.33 1.40
N VAL A 14 -7.11 -8.96 0.16
CA VAL A 14 -6.32 -7.98 -0.60
C VAL A 14 -7.16 -6.74 -0.85
N VAL A 15 -6.64 -5.57 -0.48
CA VAL A 15 -7.25 -4.26 -0.71
C VAL A 15 -6.40 -3.49 -1.72
N TYR A 16 -7.01 -3.00 -2.78
CA TYR A 16 -6.35 -2.21 -3.82
C TYR A 16 -6.99 -0.82 -3.89
N ILE A 17 -6.19 0.23 -3.67
CA ILE A 17 -6.63 1.63 -3.70
C ILE A 17 -5.61 2.42 -4.52
N SER A 18 -5.99 2.92 -5.70
CA SER A 18 -5.11 3.76 -6.51
C SER A 18 -5.84 5.02 -6.92
N ASP A 19 -5.07 6.03 -7.30
CA ASP A 19 -5.51 7.28 -7.90
C ASP A 19 -6.44 8.08 -6.96
N VAL A 20 -6.04 8.16 -5.68
CA VAL A 20 -6.76 8.93 -4.66
C VAL A 20 -5.83 9.96 -3.99
N SER A 21 -6.31 11.18 -3.80
CA SER A 21 -5.62 12.22 -3.02
C SER A 21 -6.04 12.28 -1.55
N ARG A 22 -7.11 11.57 -1.20
CA ARG A 22 -7.64 11.47 0.16
C ARG A 22 -8.42 10.17 0.34
N MET A 23 -8.36 9.62 1.55
CA MET A 23 -9.19 8.49 1.92
C MET A 23 -10.62 8.97 2.22
N VAL A 24 -11.61 8.42 1.52
CA VAL A 24 -13.03 8.66 1.80
C VAL A 24 -13.40 7.91 3.09
N PRO A 25 -13.93 8.59 4.13
CA PRO A 25 -14.23 7.97 5.42
C PRO A 25 -15.15 6.74 5.33
N GLU A 26 -16.17 6.80 4.50
CA GLU A 26 -17.13 5.71 4.30
C GLU A 26 -16.46 4.46 3.73
N THR A 27 -15.52 4.64 2.79
CA THR A 27 -14.73 3.54 2.21
C THR A 27 -13.78 2.95 3.24
N LEU A 28 -13.12 3.80 4.05
CA LEU A 28 -12.24 3.32 5.11
C LEU A 28 -13.01 2.53 6.18
N ASN A 29 -14.15 3.05 6.62
CA ASN A 29 -15.02 2.35 7.58
C ASN A 29 -15.50 1.00 7.03
N PHE A 30 -15.82 0.94 5.74
CA PHE A 30 -16.15 -0.33 5.10
C PHE A 30 -14.98 -1.33 5.16
N ILE A 31 -13.75 -0.89 4.87
CA ILE A 31 -12.54 -1.74 4.97
C ILE A 31 -12.34 -2.24 6.40
N LEU A 32 -12.46 -1.35 7.39
CA LEU A 32 -12.18 -1.67 8.79
C LEU A 32 -13.27 -2.52 9.47
N GLU A 33 -14.54 -2.28 9.13
CA GLU A 33 -15.68 -2.87 9.86
C GLU A 33 -16.38 -4.01 9.11
N ARG A 34 -16.24 -4.08 7.77
CA ARG A 34 -17.00 -5.02 6.93
C ARG A 34 -16.16 -6.05 6.21
N LEU A 35 -14.86 -5.81 6.07
CA LEU A 35 -13.93 -6.77 5.47
C LEU A 35 -13.13 -7.51 6.56
N PRO A 36 -12.57 -8.70 6.26
CA PRO A 36 -11.55 -9.30 7.10
C PRO A 36 -10.35 -8.36 7.29
N PRO A 37 -9.47 -8.60 8.29
CA PRO A 37 -8.21 -7.88 8.41
C PRO A 37 -7.46 -7.86 7.06
N THR A 38 -6.86 -6.72 6.70
CA THR A 38 -6.18 -6.59 5.41
C THR A 38 -4.82 -7.27 5.48
N ASP A 39 -4.64 -8.34 4.71
CA ASP A 39 -3.34 -9.01 4.60
C ASP A 39 -2.43 -8.23 3.67
N ILE A 40 -2.94 -7.82 2.50
CA ILE A 40 -2.18 -7.08 1.51
C ILE A 40 -2.92 -5.80 1.14
N LEU A 41 -2.22 -4.66 1.26
CA LEU A 41 -2.64 -3.38 0.71
C LEU A 41 -1.78 -3.05 -0.51
N VAL A 42 -2.42 -2.70 -1.62
CA VAL A 42 -1.76 -2.05 -2.75
C VAL A 42 -2.27 -0.62 -2.81
N VAL A 43 -1.36 0.35 -2.73
CA VAL A 43 -1.71 1.78 -2.66
C VAL A 43 -0.78 2.65 -3.50
N ASP A 44 -1.33 3.70 -4.15
CA ASP A 44 -0.50 4.64 -4.90
C ASP A 44 0.28 5.61 -3.99
N ALA A 45 1.49 5.97 -4.42
CA ALA A 45 2.35 6.96 -3.77
C ALA A 45 3.13 7.75 -4.82
N LEU A 46 2.51 8.79 -5.39
CA LEU A 46 3.07 9.54 -6.53
C LEU A 46 4.36 10.26 -6.18
N LEU A 47 4.39 10.93 -5.03
CA LEU A 47 5.50 11.79 -4.61
C LEU A 47 6.12 11.29 -3.32
N ASN A 48 7.45 11.21 -3.28
CA ASN A 48 8.20 10.96 -2.07
C ASN A 48 8.06 12.14 -1.09
N GLY A 49 7.96 11.84 0.21
CA GLY A 49 7.68 12.84 1.25
C GLY A 49 6.20 13.12 1.47
N ASP A 50 5.88 14.33 1.89
CA ASP A 50 4.56 14.79 2.38
C ASP A 50 3.86 15.79 1.45
N THR A 51 4.41 16.05 0.26
CA THR A 51 3.82 17.00 -0.69
C THR A 51 2.46 16.49 -1.18
N THR A 52 1.42 17.27 -0.92
CA THR A 52 0.05 16.94 -1.34
C THR A 52 -0.13 17.09 -2.84
N HIS A 53 -0.84 16.16 -3.47
CA HIS A 53 -1.21 16.23 -4.89
C HIS A 53 -2.74 16.18 -5.03
N PRO A 54 -3.36 16.91 -5.98
CA PRO A 54 -4.83 17.00 -6.09
C PRO A 54 -5.52 15.66 -6.37
N VAL A 55 -4.80 14.69 -6.94
CA VAL A 55 -5.38 13.41 -7.37
C VAL A 55 -4.65 12.15 -6.88
N HIS A 56 -3.49 12.27 -6.23
CA HIS A 56 -2.70 11.12 -5.76
C HIS A 56 -2.19 11.33 -4.34
N PHE A 57 -1.88 10.25 -3.65
CA PHE A 57 -1.20 10.30 -2.37
C PHE A 57 0.30 10.59 -2.52
N SER A 58 0.84 11.24 -1.51
CA SER A 58 2.27 11.24 -1.22
C SER A 58 2.66 9.95 -0.48
N LEU A 59 3.96 9.65 -0.41
CA LEU A 59 4.49 8.53 0.37
C LEU A 59 4.06 8.59 1.84
N THR A 60 4.15 9.77 2.46
CA THR A 60 3.72 9.96 3.85
C THR A 60 2.23 9.62 4.03
N GLN A 61 1.37 10.02 3.09
CA GLN A 61 -0.06 9.71 3.14
C GLN A 61 -0.33 8.21 2.94
N ALA A 62 0.34 7.56 2.00
CA ALA A 62 0.24 6.12 1.78
C ALA A 62 0.69 5.30 3.01
N LYS A 63 1.81 5.70 3.64
CA LYS A 63 2.30 5.09 4.89
C LYS A 63 1.30 5.27 6.03
N ALA A 64 0.73 6.47 6.18
CA ALA A 64 -0.30 6.74 7.18
C ALA A 64 -1.54 5.86 6.96
N LEU A 65 -2.00 5.71 5.72
CA LEU A 65 -3.13 4.85 5.39
C LEU A 65 -2.83 3.37 5.69
N SER A 66 -1.64 2.88 5.32
CA SER A 66 -1.19 1.51 5.63
C SER A 66 -1.28 1.21 7.13
N ARG A 67 -0.78 2.13 7.96
CA ARG A 67 -0.84 2.02 9.42
C ARG A 67 -2.26 2.12 9.96
N GLN A 68 -3.09 2.99 9.38
CA GLN A 68 -4.49 3.16 9.77
C GLN A 68 -5.34 1.93 9.44
N ILE A 69 -5.10 1.28 8.30
CA ILE A 69 -5.75 0.01 7.92
C ILE A 69 -5.20 -1.16 8.73
N GLY A 70 -3.95 -1.08 9.18
CA GLY A 70 -3.27 -2.19 9.87
C GLY A 70 -2.90 -3.33 8.91
N ALA A 71 -2.53 -2.99 7.67
CA ALA A 71 -2.19 -3.99 6.65
C ALA A 71 -0.93 -4.78 7.04
N LYS A 72 -0.94 -6.12 6.85
CA LYS A 72 0.23 -6.96 7.15
C LYS A 72 1.38 -6.71 6.18
N GLN A 73 1.07 -6.45 4.91
CA GLN A 73 2.03 -6.07 3.88
C GLN A 73 1.42 -4.99 2.97
N THR A 74 2.22 -4.00 2.59
CA THR A 74 1.83 -2.91 1.71
C THR A 74 2.78 -2.82 0.52
N TYR A 75 2.21 -2.67 -0.67
CA TYR A 75 2.92 -2.45 -1.93
C TYR A 75 2.56 -1.08 -2.48
N LEU A 76 3.57 -0.24 -2.67
CA LEU A 76 3.43 1.09 -3.23
C LEU A 76 3.49 1.01 -4.76
N VAL A 77 2.53 1.65 -5.44
CA VAL A 77 2.44 1.76 -6.90
C VAL A 77 2.36 3.23 -7.34
N GLY A 78 2.41 3.49 -8.64
CA GLY A 78 2.16 4.84 -9.18
C GLY A 78 3.22 5.89 -8.84
N MET A 79 4.43 5.47 -8.45
CA MET A 79 5.52 6.38 -8.09
C MET A 79 6.03 7.18 -9.29
N SER A 80 6.27 8.48 -9.10
CA SER A 80 6.97 9.32 -10.07
C SER A 80 8.47 8.99 -10.09
N CYS A 81 9.02 8.76 -11.29
CA CYS A 81 10.43 8.42 -11.49
C CYS A 81 11.41 9.46 -10.93
N ASP A 82 11.04 10.74 -10.96
CA ASP A 82 11.92 11.84 -10.53
C ASP A 82 11.82 12.14 -9.03
N SER A 83 10.84 11.55 -8.34
CA SER A 83 10.58 11.83 -6.92
C SER A 83 11.19 10.79 -5.98
N PHE A 84 11.46 9.59 -6.46
CA PHE A 84 11.98 8.48 -5.65
C PHE A 84 13.43 8.16 -5.98
N PRO A 85 14.24 7.72 -4.99
CA PRO A 85 15.49 7.03 -5.23
C PRO A 85 15.30 5.77 -6.09
N PRO A 86 16.39 5.18 -6.62
CA PRO A 86 16.33 3.86 -7.24
C PRO A 86 15.58 2.83 -6.37
N HIS A 87 14.82 1.94 -7.01
CA HIS A 87 13.86 1.05 -6.35
C HIS A 87 14.41 0.31 -5.13
N GLU A 88 15.55 -0.36 -5.27
CA GLU A 88 16.22 -1.09 -4.20
C GLU A 88 16.74 -0.18 -3.07
N GLU A 89 17.16 1.04 -3.40
CA GLU A 89 17.58 2.02 -2.41
C GLU A 89 16.40 2.52 -1.60
N MET A 90 15.28 2.82 -2.26
CA MET A 90 14.06 3.24 -1.56
C MET A 90 13.54 2.13 -0.64
N ASN A 91 13.54 0.87 -1.08
CA ASN A 91 13.11 -0.25 -0.24
C ASN A 91 14.01 -0.43 1.00
N ARG A 92 15.32 -0.20 0.89
CA ARG A 92 16.22 -0.16 2.07
C ARG A 92 15.85 0.97 3.02
N ILE A 93 15.62 2.18 2.51
CA ILE A 93 15.21 3.32 3.32
C ILE A 93 13.89 3.04 4.06
N LEU A 94 12.91 2.42 3.41
CA LEU A 94 11.64 2.03 4.04
C LEU A 94 11.87 1.02 5.17
N ALA A 95 12.68 -0.01 4.94
CA ALA A 95 13.00 -1.02 5.96
C ALA A 95 13.72 -0.40 7.17
N GLU A 96 14.60 0.58 6.97
CA GLU A 96 15.32 1.28 8.05
C GLU A 96 14.42 2.21 8.88
N GLN A 97 13.30 2.68 8.32
CA GLN A 97 12.34 3.57 8.98
C GLN A 97 11.27 2.85 9.82
N ASP A 98 11.48 1.57 10.12
CA ASP A 98 10.49 0.69 10.77
C ASP A 98 9.21 0.48 9.94
N ASP A 99 9.31 0.67 8.62
CA ASP A 99 8.27 0.36 7.64
C ASP A 99 8.59 -0.95 6.90
N PHE A 100 9.00 -1.97 7.65
CA PHE A 100 9.44 -3.27 7.11
C PHE A 100 8.35 -3.99 6.31
N ASN A 101 7.09 -3.67 6.55
CA ASN A 101 5.95 -4.20 5.81
C ASN A 101 5.53 -3.32 4.63
N ILE A 102 6.30 -2.30 4.25
CA ILE A 102 6.00 -1.42 3.11
C ILE A 102 7.16 -1.49 2.12
N GLN A 103 6.84 -1.78 0.86
CA GLN A 103 7.83 -1.79 -0.22
C GLN A 103 7.26 -1.23 -1.52
N LEU A 104 8.13 -0.74 -2.38
CA LEU A 104 7.79 -0.42 -3.77
C LEU A 104 7.45 -1.69 -4.54
N ALA A 105 6.34 -1.68 -5.27
CA ALA A 105 6.05 -2.66 -6.31
C ALA A 105 6.93 -2.42 -7.54
N HIS A 106 6.98 -3.41 -8.43
CA HIS A 106 7.62 -3.30 -9.74
C HIS A 106 6.91 -4.18 -10.77
N ASP A 107 7.16 -3.92 -12.03
CA ASP A 107 6.64 -4.74 -13.12
C ASP A 107 7.10 -6.20 -12.96
N GLY A 108 6.16 -7.13 -13.16
CA GLY A 108 6.42 -8.56 -12.99
C GLY A 108 6.53 -9.04 -11.54
N LEU A 109 6.29 -8.19 -10.54
CA LEU A 109 6.14 -8.63 -9.16
C LEU A 109 5.00 -9.64 -9.04
N SER A 110 5.32 -10.83 -8.55
CA SER A 110 4.37 -11.90 -8.27
C SER A 110 4.38 -12.18 -6.77
N ILE A 111 3.19 -12.24 -6.18
CA ILE A 111 3.01 -12.48 -4.74
C ILE A 111 2.26 -13.79 -4.59
N GLU A 112 2.79 -14.68 -3.75
CA GLU A 112 2.05 -15.84 -3.30
C GLU A 112 1.00 -15.36 -2.29
N VAL A 113 -0.26 -15.64 -2.58
CA VAL A 113 -1.44 -15.24 -1.79
C VAL A 113 -2.22 -16.43 -1.34
#